data_AF-A0A0P0VQ28-F1
#
_entry.id   AF-A0A0P0VQ28-F1
#
_cell.length_a   1.000
_cell.length_b   1.000
_cell.length_c   1.000
_cell.angle_alpha   90.00
_cell.angle_beta   90.00
_cell.angle_gamma   90.00
#
_symmetry.space_group_name_H-M   'P 1'
#
loop_
_entity.id
_entity.type
_entity.pdbx_description
1 polymer ?
#
loop_
_entity_poly.entity_id
_entity_poly.type
_entity_poly.pdbx_seq_one_letter_code
_entity_poly.pdbx_strand_id
1 'polypeptide(L)'
;QLVENKAGEKMTPEQLIWLYSIMLSATVVKLALYIYCRSSGNSIVQAYAKDHYFDVVTNVVGLVAAVLGDKFFWWIDPVGAVLLAVYTIVNWSGTVYENAVTLVGQCAPSDMLQKLTYLAMKHDPRVRRVDTVRAYSFGALYFVEVDIELSEDMRLGEAHSIGESLQDKIEKLPEVERAFVHVDFESTHKPEHRVRSRLPSTEP
;
A
#
# COMPACT_ATOMS: atom_id res chain seq x y z
N GLN A 1 -52.10 -13.71 6.04
CA GLN A 1 -52.40 -12.29 5.82
C GLN A 1 -51.34 -11.76 4.89
N LEU A 2 -51.76 -11.53 3.65
CA LEU A 2 -50.91 -11.22 2.52
C LEU A 2 -50.15 -9.92 2.79
N VAL A 3 -48.86 -9.91 2.44
CA VAL A 3 -47.99 -8.74 2.42
C VAL A 3 -48.74 -7.62 1.71
N GLU A 4 -49.32 -6.72 2.49
CA GLU A 4 -49.96 -5.51 2.00
C GLU A 4 -48.85 -4.70 1.35
N ASN A 5 -48.85 -4.70 0.01
CA ASN A 5 -47.93 -3.92 -0.80
C ASN A 5 -48.32 -2.45 -0.65
N LYS A 6 -48.05 -1.87 0.53
CA LYS A 6 -48.03 -0.43 0.69
C LYS A 6 -46.91 0.05 -0.22
N ALA A 7 -47.30 0.62 -1.35
CA ALA A 7 -46.39 1.39 -2.19
C ALA A 7 -45.60 2.31 -1.26
N GLY A 8 -44.27 2.25 -1.34
CA GLY A 8 -43.38 3.03 -0.48
C GLY A 8 -43.89 4.46 -0.37
N GLU A 9 -44.16 4.89 0.85
CA GLU A 9 -44.66 6.23 1.12
C GLU A 9 -43.61 7.21 0.60
N LYS A 10 -44.00 8.06 -0.36
CA LYS A 10 -43.07 9.02 -0.97
C LYS A 10 -42.52 9.95 0.10
N MET A 11 -41.25 10.31 -0.04
CA MET A 11 -40.58 11.20 0.89
C MET A 11 -41.31 12.55 0.94
N THR A 12 -41.46 13.07 2.15
CA THR A 12 -42.00 14.42 2.33
C THR A 12 -41.02 15.45 1.75
N PRO A 13 -41.49 16.64 1.34
CA PRO A 13 -40.60 17.70 0.86
C PRO A 13 -39.48 18.06 1.85
N GLU A 14 -39.78 18.04 3.16
CA GLU A 14 -38.79 18.26 4.21
C GLU A 14 -37.71 17.17 4.23
N GLN A 15 -38.09 15.90 4.10
CA GLN A 15 -37.16 14.78 4.03
C GLN A 15 -36.25 14.87 2.80
N LEU A 16 -36.80 15.25 1.64
CA LEU A 16 -36.01 15.48 0.42
C LEU A 16 -35.02 16.63 0.58
N ILE A 17 -35.43 17.74 1.20
CA ILE A 17 -34.53 18.87 1.49
C ILE A 17 -33.37 18.42 2.38
N TRP A 18 -33.64 17.66 3.44
CA TRP A 18 -32.60 17.11 4.31
C TRP A 18 -31.67 16.15 3.58
N LEU A 19 -32.23 15.23 2.79
CA LEU A 19 -31.47 14.27 1.99
C LEU A 19 -30.52 14.98 1.02
N TYR A 20 -31.02 15.95 0.25
CA TYR A 20 -30.19 16.74 -0.66
C TYR A 20 -29.12 17.53 0.11
N SER A 21 -29.49 18.20 1.20
CA SER A 21 -28.56 19.05 1.94
C SER A 21 -27.41 18.25 2.55
N ILE A 22 -27.71 17.12 3.20
CA ILE A 22 -26.69 16.25 3.81
C ILE A 22 -25.82 15.62 2.72
N MET A 23 -26.40 15.09 1.65
CA MET A 23 -25.63 14.38 0.64
C MET A 23 -24.76 15.31 -0.22
N LEU A 24 -25.29 16.47 -0.59
CA LEU A 24 -24.54 17.45 -1.37
C LEU A 24 -23.40 18.05 -0.52
N SER A 25 -23.67 18.40 0.74
CA SER A 25 -22.63 18.92 1.65
C SER A 25 -21.52 17.90 1.89
N ALA A 26 -21.86 16.64 2.18
CA ALA A 26 -20.86 15.58 2.34
C ALA A 26 -20.03 15.38 1.07
N THR A 27 -20.67 15.39 -0.11
CA THR A 27 -20.00 15.27 -1.41
C THR A 27 -19.03 16.42 -1.66
N VAL A 28 -19.43 17.66 -1.36
CA VAL A 28 -18.57 18.85 -1.51
C VAL A 28 -17.36 18.77 -0.58
N VAL A 29 -17.55 18.38 0.68
CA VAL A 29 -16.45 18.20 1.64
C VAL A 29 -15.47 17.13 1.18
N LYS A 30 -15.98 15.95 0.77
CA LYS A 30 -15.13 14.86 0.26
C LYS A 30 -14.39 15.25 -1.02
N LEU A 31 -15.02 15.99 -1.93
CA LEU A 31 -14.38 16.51 -3.14
C LEU A 31 -13.25 17.50 -2.81
N ALA A 32 -13.47 18.41 -1.85
CA ALA A 32 -12.44 19.33 -1.40
C ALA A 32 -11.24 18.60 -0.79
N LEU A 33 -11.50 17.58 0.05
CA LEU A 33 -10.46 16.73 0.63
C LEU A 33 -9.72 15.92 -0.44
N TYR A 34 -10.42 15.40 -1.46
CA TYR A 34 -9.79 14.74 -2.60
C TYR A 34 -8.82 15.66 -3.33
N ILE A 35 -9.24 16.90 -3.62
CA ILE A 35 -8.39 17.91 -4.28
C ILE A 35 -7.18 18.26 -3.42
N TYR A 36 -7.35 18.33 -2.09
CA TYR A 36 -6.27 18.58 -1.16
C TYR A 36 -5.27 17.43 -1.11
N CYS A 37 -5.74 16.19 -1.01
CA CYS A 37 -4.88 15.02 -0.87
C CYS A 37 -4.19 14.62 -2.19
N ARG A 38 -4.81 14.85 -3.36
CA ARG A 38 -4.28 14.39 -4.66
C ARG A 38 -2.95 15.04 -5.06
N SER A 39 -2.63 16.21 -4.52
CA SER A 39 -1.39 16.93 -4.82
C SER A 39 -0.21 16.48 -3.94
N SER A 40 -0.45 15.59 -2.98
CA SER A 40 0.59 15.08 -2.09
C SER A 40 1.45 14.01 -2.75
N GLY A 41 2.76 14.08 -2.53
CA GLY A 41 3.71 13.04 -2.96
C GLY A 41 3.75 11.82 -2.05
N ASN A 42 3.08 11.85 -0.90
CA ASN A 42 3.08 10.74 0.06
C ASN A 42 2.03 9.68 -0.32
N SER A 43 2.46 8.42 -0.45
CA SER A 43 1.61 7.27 -0.81
C SER A 43 0.42 7.07 0.13
N ILE A 44 0.60 7.33 1.43
CA ILE A 44 -0.47 7.24 2.43
C ILE A 44 -1.53 8.31 2.18
N VAL A 45 -1.12 9.54 1.88
CA VAL A 45 -2.05 10.64 1.57
C VAL A 45 -2.76 10.39 0.24
N GLN A 46 -2.09 9.78 -0.73
CA GLN A 46 -2.72 9.37 -1.99
C GLN A 46 -3.77 8.26 -1.79
N ALA A 47 -3.59 7.36 -0.82
CA ALA A 47 -4.62 6.40 -0.46
C ALA A 47 -5.88 7.09 0.07
N TYR A 48 -5.73 8.11 0.93
CA TYR A 48 -6.86 8.95 1.37
C TYR A 48 -7.51 9.71 0.21
N ALA A 49 -6.72 10.19 -0.76
CA ALA A 49 -7.28 10.82 -1.96
C ALA A 49 -8.18 9.84 -2.73
N LYS A 50 -7.73 8.60 -2.94
CA LYS A 50 -8.53 7.55 -3.60
C LYS A 50 -9.81 7.25 -2.83
N ASP A 51 -9.73 7.12 -1.50
CA ASP A 51 -10.89 6.94 -0.61
C ASP A 51 -11.93 8.06 -0.81
N HIS A 52 -11.50 9.31 -0.71
CA HIS A 52 -12.39 10.46 -0.87
C HIS A 52 -13.00 10.56 -2.27
N TYR A 53 -12.25 10.17 -3.31
CA TYR A 53 -12.79 10.08 -4.67
C TYR A 53 -13.90 9.02 -4.77
N PHE A 54 -13.67 7.84 -4.21
CA PHE A 54 -14.70 6.79 -4.18
C PHE A 54 -15.93 7.22 -3.40
N ASP A 55 -15.76 7.90 -2.25
CA ASP A 55 -16.88 8.43 -1.48
C ASP A 55 -17.73 9.45 -2.25
N VAL A 56 -17.09 10.32 -3.04
CA VAL A 56 -17.81 11.24 -3.94
C VAL A 56 -18.65 10.46 -4.95
N VAL A 57 -18.08 9.44 -5.57
CA VAL A 57 -18.79 8.60 -6.55
C VAL A 57 -19.96 7.87 -5.88
N THR A 58 -19.74 7.24 -4.74
CA THR A 58 -20.79 6.48 -4.05
C THR A 58 -21.90 7.37 -3.51
N ASN A 59 -21.58 8.57 -3.01
CA ASN A 59 -22.59 9.54 -2.57
C ASN A 59 -23.45 10.04 -3.73
N VAL A 60 -22.84 10.35 -4.89
CA VAL A 60 -23.59 10.78 -6.08
C VAL A 60 -24.49 9.67 -6.60
N VAL A 61 -23.96 8.45 -6.72
CA VAL A 61 -24.74 7.29 -7.18
C VAL A 61 -25.87 6.96 -6.20
N GLY A 62 -25.59 6.97 -4.90
CA GLY A 62 -26.59 6.74 -3.85
C GLY A 62 -27.69 7.80 -3.86
N LEU A 63 -27.33 9.08 -4.03
CA LEU A 63 -28.32 10.15 -4.16
C LEU A 63 -29.21 9.95 -5.40
N VAL A 64 -28.63 9.61 -6.54
CA VAL A 64 -29.40 9.32 -7.77
C VAL A 64 -30.34 8.13 -7.56
N ALA A 65 -29.87 7.05 -6.94
CA ALA A 65 -30.68 5.87 -6.65
C ALA A 65 -31.87 6.20 -5.72
N ALA A 66 -31.63 6.97 -4.65
CA ALA A 66 -32.66 7.38 -3.71
C ALA A 66 -33.74 8.26 -4.38
N VAL A 67 -33.32 9.24 -5.18
CA VAL A 67 -34.24 10.15 -5.90
C VAL A 67 -35.06 9.40 -6.97
N LEU A 68 -34.43 8.47 -7.68
CA LEU A 68 -35.13 7.64 -8.66
C LEU A 68 -36.09 6.66 -7.99
N GLY A 69 -35.72 6.13 -6.83
CA GLY A 69 -36.56 5.27 -5.99
C GLY A 69 -37.82 5.97 -5.52
N ASP A 70 -37.68 7.22 -5.05
CA ASP A 70 -38.81 8.05 -4.62
C ASP A 70 -39.72 8.47 -5.78
N LYS A 71 -39.13 8.87 -6.92
CA LYS A 71 -39.89 9.44 -8.05
C LYS A 71 -40.57 8.39 -8.92
N PHE A 72 -39.92 7.24 -9.17
CA PHE A 72 -40.35 6.25 -10.15
C PHE A 72 -40.81 4.94 -9.52
N PHE A 73 -39.89 4.17 -8.91
CA PHE A 73 -40.19 2.84 -8.38
C PHE A 73 -39.44 2.58 -7.07
N TRP A 74 -40.18 2.23 -6.02
CA TRP A 74 -39.65 2.01 -4.67
C TRP A 74 -38.51 0.99 -4.56
N TRP A 75 -38.42 0.03 -5.49
CA TRP A 75 -37.39 -1.02 -5.47
C TRP A 75 -36.04 -0.55 -6.05
N ILE A 76 -35.99 0.59 -6.75
CA ILE A 76 -34.76 1.10 -7.37
C ILE A 76 -33.71 1.40 -6.30
N ASP A 77 -34.10 2.01 -5.19
CA ASP A 77 -33.17 2.39 -4.13
C ASP A 77 -32.55 1.15 -3.44
N PRO A 78 -33.33 0.13 -2.99
CA PRO A 78 -32.77 -1.13 -2.49
C PRO A 78 -31.86 -1.86 -3.48
N VAL A 79 -32.23 -1.92 -4.76
CA VAL A 79 -31.40 -2.57 -5.80
C VAL A 79 -30.13 -1.77 -6.06
N GLY A 80 -30.23 -0.45 -6.15
CA GLY A 80 -29.10 0.46 -6.29
C GLY A 80 -28.13 0.34 -5.12
N ALA A 81 -28.64 0.24 -3.88
CA ALA A 81 -27.83 0.05 -2.69
C ALA A 81 -27.07 -1.29 -2.71
N VAL A 82 -27.71 -2.39 -3.14
CA VAL A 82 -27.04 -3.69 -3.29
C VAL A 82 -25.94 -3.64 -4.35
N LEU A 83 -26.21 -3.05 -5.52
CA LEU A 83 -25.22 -2.89 -6.58
C LEU A 83 -24.04 -2.02 -6.13
N LEU A 84 -24.32 -0.94 -5.42
CA LEU A 84 -23.31 -0.05 -4.86
C LEU A 84 -22.45 -0.77 -3.81
N ALA A 85 -23.07 -1.56 -2.93
CA ALA A 85 -22.36 -2.34 -1.93
C ALA A 85 -21.39 -3.35 -2.58
N VAL A 86 -21.86 -4.09 -3.60
CA VAL A 86 -21.00 -5.03 -4.34
C VAL A 86 -19.85 -4.30 -5.03
N TYR A 87 -20.13 -3.17 -5.68
CA TYR A 87 -19.11 -2.34 -6.34
C TYR A 87 -18.04 -1.87 -5.34
N THR A 88 -18.46 -1.35 -4.19
CA THR A 88 -17.55 -0.90 -3.12
C THR A 88 -16.70 -2.06 -2.61
N ILE A 89 -17.29 -3.23 -2.32
CA ILE A 89 -16.56 -4.41 -1.85
C ILE A 89 -15.50 -4.84 -2.87
N VAL A 90 -15.84 -4.92 -4.16
CA VAL A 90 -14.90 -5.34 -5.21
C VAL A 90 -13.73 -4.36 -5.30
N ASN A 91 -13.99 -3.05 -5.36
CA ASN A 91 -12.93 -2.05 -5.46
C ASN A 91 -12.02 -2.01 -4.21
N TRP A 92 -12.60 -2.12 -3.02
CA TRP A 92 -11.82 -2.13 -1.79
C TRP A 92 -11.05 -3.43 -1.59
N SER A 93 -11.56 -4.57 -2.06
CA SER A 93 -10.86 -5.85 -1.95
C SER A 93 -9.50 -5.84 -2.66
N GLY A 94 -9.40 -5.22 -3.83
CA GLY A 94 -8.13 -5.04 -4.54
C GLY A 94 -7.15 -4.17 -3.75
N THR A 95 -7.62 -3.03 -3.26
CA THR A 95 -6.82 -2.12 -2.42
C THR A 95 -6.31 -2.80 -1.14
N VAL A 96 -7.15 -3.60 -0.48
CA VAL A 96 -6.76 -4.37 0.71
C VAL A 96 -5.70 -5.40 0.36
N TYR A 97 -5.84 -6.11 -0.76
CA TYR A 97 -4.85 -7.09 -1.21
C TYR A 97 -3.49 -6.45 -1.49
N GLU A 98 -3.45 -5.33 -2.21
CA GLU A 98 -2.20 -4.60 -2.49
C GLU A 98 -1.50 -4.14 -1.21
N ASN A 99 -2.26 -3.58 -0.26
CA ASN A 99 -1.70 -3.16 1.03
C ASN A 99 -1.24 -4.35 1.89
N ALA A 100 -1.98 -5.46 1.87
CA ALA A 100 -1.59 -6.69 2.58
C ALA A 100 -0.28 -7.26 2.02
N VAL A 101 -0.13 -7.31 0.70
CA VAL A 101 1.10 -7.77 0.04
C VAL A 101 2.28 -6.84 0.40
N THR A 102 2.06 -5.54 0.43
CA THR A 102 3.08 -4.56 0.85
C THR A 102 3.51 -4.77 2.31
N LEU A 103 2.57 -5.09 3.20
CA LEU A 103 2.86 -5.38 4.62
C LEU A 103 3.60 -6.71 4.82
N VAL A 104 3.40 -7.68 3.94
CA VAL A 104 4.07 -9.00 3.99
C VAL A 104 5.51 -8.93 3.49
N GLY A 105 5.94 -7.81 2.89
CA GLY A 105 7.30 -7.64 2.38
C GLY A 105 7.41 -8.00 0.91
N GLN A 106 6.72 -7.25 0.06
CA GLN A 106 6.85 -7.37 -1.38
C GLN A 106 8.26 -6.97 -1.83
N CYS A 107 8.84 -7.74 -2.75
CA CYS A 107 10.13 -7.39 -3.33
C CYS A 107 10.07 -6.05 -4.09
N ALA A 108 11.09 -5.23 -3.91
CA ALA A 108 11.25 -3.96 -4.59
C ALA A 108 11.32 -4.15 -6.12
N PRO A 109 10.89 -3.14 -6.90
CA PRO A 109 10.94 -3.21 -8.34
C PRO A 109 12.39 -3.27 -8.86
N SER A 110 12.57 -3.82 -10.07
CA SER A 110 13.89 -4.14 -10.62
C SER A 110 14.80 -2.92 -10.83
N ASP A 111 14.23 -1.75 -11.06
CA ASP A 111 14.95 -0.48 -11.15
C ASP A 111 15.59 -0.09 -9.81
N MET A 112 14.88 -0.27 -8.69
CA MET A 112 15.43 -0.05 -7.35
C MET A 112 16.55 -1.06 -7.04
N LEU A 113 16.34 -2.34 -7.37
CA LEU A 113 17.38 -3.37 -7.19
C LEU A 113 18.64 -3.06 -8.02
N GLN A 114 18.49 -2.60 -9.27
CA GLN A 114 19.61 -2.19 -10.12
C GLN A 114 20.32 -0.95 -9.57
N LYS A 115 19.58 0.06 -9.09
CA LYS A 115 20.13 1.26 -8.43
C LYS A 115 20.97 0.88 -7.22
N LEU A 116 20.45 0.00 -6.36
CA LEU A 116 21.15 -0.49 -5.17
C LEU A 116 22.39 -1.32 -5.53
N THR A 117 22.26 -2.23 -6.50
CA THR A 117 23.39 -3.06 -7.00
C THR A 117 24.51 -2.18 -7.54
N TYR A 118 24.17 -1.20 -8.38
CA TYR A 118 25.14 -0.25 -8.91
C TYR A 118 25.80 0.57 -7.81
N LEU A 119 25.02 1.08 -6.84
CA LEU A 119 25.54 1.85 -5.73
C LEU A 119 26.54 1.06 -4.89
N ALA A 120 26.25 -0.22 -4.61
CA ALA A 120 27.11 -1.14 -3.88
C ALA A 120 28.39 -1.48 -4.66
N MET A 121 28.27 -1.87 -5.94
CA MET A 121 29.42 -2.18 -6.79
C MET A 121 30.38 -0.99 -6.96
N LYS A 122 29.84 0.23 -7.02
CA LYS A 122 30.63 1.46 -7.26
C LYS A 122 31.08 2.15 -5.97
N HIS A 123 30.80 1.57 -4.80
CA HIS A 123 31.06 2.20 -3.51
C HIS A 123 32.55 2.32 -3.19
N ASP A 124 33.29 1.22 -3.29
CA ASP A 124 34.72 1.15 -2.98
C ASP A 124 35.42 0.20 -3.96
N PRO A 125 36.62 0.54 -4.48
CA PRO A 125 37.36 -0.32 -5.42
C PRO A 125 37.78 -1.67 -4.85
N ARG A 126 37.74 -1.84 -3.52
CA ARG A 126 38.07 -3.11 -2.85
C ARG A 126 36.90 -4.11 -2.83
N VAL A 127 35.69 -3.66 -3.19
CA VAL A 127 34.54 -4.56 -3.39
C VAL A 127 34.81 -5.41 -4.62
N ARG A 128 35.01 -6.71 -4.40
CA ARG A 128 35.30 -7.67 -5.48
C ARG A 128 34.03 -8.02 -6.24
N ARG A 129 32.95 -8.22 -5.49
CA ARG A 129 31.66 -8.68 -6.01
C ARG A 129 30.55 -8.23 -5.07
N VAL A 130 29.36 -8.04 -5.65
CA VAL A 130 28.09 -7.98 -4.89
C VAL A 130 27.42 -9.32 -5.12
N ASP A 131 27.20 -10.08 -4.06
CA ASP A 131 26.64 -11.43 -4.18
C ASP A 131 25.11 -11.38 -4.26
N THR A 132 24.49 -10.74 -3.27
CA THR A 132 23.03 -10.66 -3.15
C THR A 132 22.61 -9.22 -2.86
N VAL A 133 21.55 -8.79 -3.55
CA VAL A 133 20.83 -7.55 -3.23
C VAL A 133 19.37 -7.89 -3.11
N ARG A 134 18.81 -7.63 -1.93
CA ARG A 134 17.38 -7.77 -1.65
C ARG A 134 16.87 -6.46 -1.13
N ALA A 135 15.69 -6.10 -1.62
CA ALA A 135 14.94 -5.01 -1.03
C ALA A 135 13.48 -5.43 -0.97
N TYR A 136 12.84 -5.20 0.16
CA TYR A 136 11.44 -5.53 0.39
C TYR A 136 10.72 -4.42 1.12
N SER A 137 9.44 -4.27 0.84
CA SER A 137 8.62 -3.20 1.37
C SER A 137 8.42 -3.35 2.88
N PHE A 138 8.56 -2.24 3.60
CA PHE A 138 8.17 -2.10 4.99
C PHE A 138 7.36 -0.81 5.13
N GLY A 139 6.03 -0.95 5.08
CA GLY A 139 5.13 0.21 5.00
C GLY A 139 5.32 0.97 3.69
N ALA A 140 5.74 2.24 3.77
CA ALA A 140 5.93 3.12 2.61
C ALA A 140 7.36 3.14 2.06
N LEU A 141 8.31 2.50 2.76
CA LEU A 141 9.74 2.52 2.46
C LEU A 141 10.28 1.10 2.30
N TYR A 142 11.56 0.95 1.96
CA TYR A 142 12.20 -0.35 1.79
C TYR A 142 13.18 -0.67 2.93
N PHE A 143 13.19 -1.93 3.35
CA PHE A 143 14.36 -2.54 3.96
C PHE A 143 15.24 -3.13 2.87
N VAL A 144 16.54 -2.90 3.00
CA VAL A 144 17.53 -3.30 2.01
C VAL A 144 18.56 -4.20 2.69
N GLU A 145 18.87 -5.33 2.06
CA GLU A 145 19.92 -6.26 2.44
C GLU A 145 20.89 -6.39 1.27
N VAL A 146 22.19 -6.15 1.52
CA VAL A 146 23.25 -6.21 0.52
C VAL A 146 24.41 -7.01 1.05
N ASP A 147 24.83 -8.01 0.28
CA ASP A 147 25.97 -8.86 0.60
C ASP A 147 27.11 -8.51 -0.36
N ILE A 148 28.24 -8.04 0.20
CA ILE A 148 29.43 -7.68 -0.56
C ILE A 148 30.61 -8.61 -0.24
N GLU A 149 31.38 -8.93 -1.28
CA GLU A 149 32.58 -9.75 -1.16
C GLU A 149 33.83 -8.85 -1.07
N LEU A 150 34.59 -9.02 0.01
CA LEU A 150 35.89 -8.38 0.24
C LEU A 150 37.02 -9.42 0.27
N SER A 151 38.26 -8.95 0.31
CA SER A 151 39.43 -9.81 0.42
C SER A 151 39.49 -10.50 1.77
N GLU A 152 39.73 -11.81 1.81
CA GLU A 152 39.95 -12.59 3.04
C GLU A 152 41.10 -12.03 3.89
N ASP A 153 42.17 -11.56 3.26
CA ASP A 153 43.32 -10.96 3.93
C ASP A 153 43.06 -9.54 4.49
N MET A 154 41.86 -8.98 4.26
CA MET A 154 41.53 -7.63 4.73
C MET A 154 41.36 -7.62 6.25
N ARG A 155 41.86 -6.58 6.91
CA ARG A 155 41.65 -6.43 8.35
C ARG A 155 40.16 -6.21 8.62
N LEU A 156 39.62 -6.88 9.63
CA LEU A 156 38.22 -6.77 10.03
C LEU A 156 37.76 -5.31 10.21
N GLY A 157 38.61 -4.46 10.80
CA GLY A 157 38.30 -3.04 10.97
C GLY A 157 38.11 -2.30 9.64
N GLU A 158 38.92 -2.62 8.62
CA GLU A 158 38.79 -2.01 7.29
C GLU A 158 37.54 -2.53 6.57
N ALA A 159 37.29 -3.83 6.65
CA ALA A 159 36.09 -4.47 6.10
C ALA A 159 34.82 -3.88 6.73
N HIS A 160 34.81 -3.72 8.06
CA HIS A 160 33.71 -3.11 8.80
C HIS A 160 33.47 -1.66 8.37
N SER A 161 34.51 -0.84 8.26
CA SER A 161 34.35 0.55 7.80
C SER A 161 33.82 0.65 6.36
N ILE A 162 34.19 -0.27 5.47
CA ILE A 162 33.61 -0.31 4.11
C ILE A 162 32.12 -0.67 4.17
N GLY A 163 31.75 -1.69 4.96
CA GLY A 163 30.36 -2.10 5.14
C GLY A 163 29.49 -1.01 5.78
N GLU A 164 29.95 -0.40 6.87
CA GLU A 164 29.25 0.69 7.58
C GLU A 164 29.08 1.91 6.68
N SER A 165 30.13 2.32 5.96
CA SER A 165 30.02 3.46 5.03
C SER A 165 29.11 3.18 3.83
N LEU A 166 28.97 1.91 3.40
CA LEU A 166 27.99 1.51 2.38
C LEU A 166 26.57 1.57 2.94
N GLN A 167 26.37 1.08 4.17
CA GLN A 167 25.08 1.14 4.86
C GLN A 167 24.60 2.60 4.96
N ASP A 168 25.43 3.50 5.48
CA ASP A 168 25.14 4.93 5.60
C ASP A 168 24.79 5.58 4.26
N LYS A 169 25.37 5.08 3.17
CA LYS A 169 25.13 5.60 1.82
C LYS A 169 23.79 5.13 1.26
N ILE A 170 23.41 3.88 1.55
CA ILE A 170 22.11 3.33 1.14
C ILE A 170 20.99 3.97 1.97
N GLU A 171 21.17 4.15 3.28
CA GLU A 171 20.17 4.79 4.17
C GLU A 171 19.94 6.28 3.87
N LYS A 172 20.83 6.92 3.09
CA LYS A 172 20.60 8.30 2.59
C LYS A 172 19.60 8.36 1.43
N LEU A 173 19.22 7.23 0.85
CA LEU A 173 18.19 7.19 -0.18
C LEU A 173 16.82 7.44 0.46
N PRO A 174 16.01 8.38 -0.07
CA PRO A 174 14.72 8.71 0.54
C PRO A 174 13.71 7.56 0.51
N GLU A 175 13.95 6.55 -0.34
CA GLU A 175 13.10 5.36 -0.45
C GLU A 175 13.48 4.26 0.56
N VAL A 176 14.59 4.39 1.28
CA VAL A 176 15.12 3.35 2.20
C VAL A 176 14.94 3.78 3.64
N GLU A 177 14.28 2.93 4.44
CA GLU A 177 14.16 3.13 5.89
C GLU A 177 15.39 2.60 6.63
N ARG A 178 15.88 1.42 6.21
CA ARG A 178 17.01 0.74 6.85
C ARG A 178 17.77 -0.11 5.84
N ALA A 179 19.09 -0.17 5.99
CA ALA A 179 19.94 -1.07 5.23
C ALA A 179 20.75 -2.00 6.14
N PHE A 180 20.95 -3.23 5.68
CA PHE A 180 21.83 -4.23 6.29
C PHE A 180 22.88 -4.59 5.25
N VAL A 181 24.15 -4.39 5.60
CA VAL A 181 25.27 -4.76 4.72
C VAL A 181 26.01 -5.92 5.36
N HIS A 182 25.94 -7.09 4.73
CA HIS A 182 26.77 -8.22 5.09
C HIS A 182 28.08 -8.19 4.28
N VAL A 183 29.17 -8.57 4.91
CA VAL A 183 30.50 -8.56 4.33
C VAL A 183 31.07 -9.96 4.39
N ASP A 184 31.17 -10.59 3.23
CA ASP A 184 31.67 -11.94 3.06
C ASP A 184 33.06 -11.95 2.42
N PHE A 185 33.77 -13.06 2.61
CA PHE A 185 35.07 -13.32 1.98
C PHE A 185 34.99 -14.37 0.87
N GLU A 186 33.87 -15.08 0.73
CA GLU A 186 33.59 -15.98 -0.40
C GLU A 186 32.13 -15.85 -0.86
N SER A 187 31.83 -16.33 -2.07
CA SER A 187 30.48 -16.32 -2.65
C SER A 187 29.91 -17.72 -2.93
N THR A 188 30.54 -18.78 -2.41
CA THR A 188 30.11 -20.18 -2.58
C THR A 188 29.39 -20.78 -1.36
N HIS A 189 29.03 -19.96 -0.38
CA HIS A 189 28.39 -20.43 0.85
C HIS A 189 26.96 -20.95 0.62
N LYS A 190 26.58 -21.98 1.39
CA LYS A 190 25.16 -22.35 1.58
C LYS A 190 24.47 -21.22 2.36
N PRO A 191 23.17 -20.96 2.16
CA PRO A 191 22.46 -19.95 2.93
C PRO A 191 22.67 -20.18 4.43
N GLU A 192 23.37 -19.24 5.06
CA GLU A 192 23.79 -19.29 6.48
C GLU A 192 22.59 -19.30 7.43
N HIS A 193 21.49 -18.67 7.02
CA HIS A 193 20.22 -18.74 7.70
C HIS A 193 19.43 -19.97 7.26
N ARG A 194 19.27 -20.90 8.20
CA ARG A 194 18.43 -22.09 8.05
C ARG A 194 16.99 -21.62 7.85
N VAL A 195 16.50 -21.65 6.61
CA VAL A 195 15.09 -21.40 6.30
C VAL A 195 14.26 -22.45 7.05
N ARG A 196 13.65 -22.05 8.17
CA ARG A 196 12.74 -22.92 8.91
C ARG A 196 11.50 -23.09 8.05
N SER A 197 11.37 -24.26 7.44
CA SER A 197 10.17 -24.63 6.68
C SER A 197 8.95 -24.89 7.57
N ARG A 198 9.12 -24.92 8.90
CA ARG A 198 8.04 -25.10 9.88
C ARG A 198 8.26 -24.21 11.10
N LEU A 199 7.17 -23.60 11.57
CA LEU A 199 7.13 -22.92 12.86
C LEU A 199 7.44 -23.93 13.98
N PRO A 200 8.13 -23.51 15.06
CA PRO A 200 8.30 -24.38 16.21
C PRO A 200 6.92 -24.80 16.73
N SER A 201 6.74 -26.09 16.98
CA SER A 201 5.53 -26.60 17.61
C SER A 201 5.37 -25.91 18.97
N THR A 202 4.29 -25.17 19.15
CA THR A 202 3.81 -24.79 20.46
C THR A 202 3.33 -26.05 21.17
N GLU A 203 4.26 -26.82 21.74
CA GLU A 203 3.91 -27.73 22.82
C GLU A 203 3.81 -26.90 24.11
N PRO A 204 2.74 -27.10 24.91
CA PRO A 204 2.45 -26.30 26.10
C PRO A 204 3.45 -26.50 27.24
#